data_AF-A0A2V3J6B3-F1
#
_entry.id   AF-A0A2V3J6B3-F1
#
_cell.length_a   1.000
_cell.length_b   1.000
_cell.length_c   1.000
_cell.angle_alpha   90.00
_cell.angle_beta   90.00
_cell.angle_gamma   90.00
#
_symmetry.space_group_name_H-M   'P 1'
#
loop_
_entity.id
_entity.type
_entity.pdbx_description
1 polymer ?
#
loop_
_entity_poly.entity_id
_entity_poly.type
_entity_poly.pdbx_seq_one_letter_code
_entity_poly.pdbx_strand_id
1 'polypeptide(L)'
;MGMDLDGWIAKVKNGGHLAEWDLKQLCDYVKELLIEESNVQPISSPCTVSGDIHGQFHDLLNLFKTGGDVPDTNYVFMGDFVDRGYNSLETFTLLLCLKARYPANITLLRGNHESRQITQVYGFYDECQRKYGTANAWKYCCEVFDYLTIAALIDGVILCVHGGLSPDIRTLDQIRTIDRRQEIPPEGAFCDLMWSDPEDVATWAVSPRGAGWLFGDRVTTEFNRINKLDLICRAHQLVQEGYKYQFDQKIVTVWSAPNYCYRCGNVAAIMTFDEQLNKDFKIFKEDAKEHSAIPPRNSVPYFL
;
A
#
# COMPACT_ATOMS: atom_id res chain seq x y z
N MET A 1 0.40 -27.60 16.44
CA MET A 1 1.19 -27.49 15.20
C MET A 1 1.43 -26.01 14.98
N GLY A 2 2.68 -25.59 14.75
CA GLY A 2 2.98 -24.19 14.44
C GLY A 2 2.52 -23.84 13.02
N MET A 3 2.47 -22.54 12.71
CA MET A 3 2.17 -22.05 11.35
C MET A 3 3.29 -22.46 10.38
N ASP A 4 2.96 -23.10 9.27
CA ASP A 4 3.89 -23.44 8.18
C ASP A 4 3.99 -22.27 7.19
N LEU A 5 4.63 -21.19 7.63
CA LEU A 5 4.72 -19.94 6.85
C LEU A 5 5.43 -20.13 5.51
N ASP A 6 6.49 -20.95 5.47
CA ASP A 6 7.24 -21.19 4.23
C ASP A 6 6.38 -21.99 3.23
N GLY A 7 5.64 -23.01 3.69
CA GLY A 7 4.66 -23.73 2.88
C GLY A 7 3.51 -22.86 2.39
N TRP A 8 3.00 -21.95 3.24
CA TRP A 8 1.98 -20.98 2.88
C TRP A 8 2.46 -19.99 1.82
N ILE A 9 3.66 -19.42 1.96
CA ILE A 9 4.28 -18.55 0.96
C ILE A 9 4.40 -19.29 -0.38
N ALA A 10 4.93 -20.51 -0.38
CA ALA A 10 5.07 -21.31 -1.60
C ALA A 10 3.71 -21.61 -2.26
N LYS A 11 2.69 -21.94 -1.46
CA LYS A 11 1.33 -22.17 -1.95
C LYS A 11 0.75 -20.92 -2.61
N VAL A 12 0.86 -19.77 -1.96
CA VAL A 12 0.32 -18.51 -2.47
C VAL A 12 1.07 -18.02 -3.70
N LYS A 13 2.41 -18.07 -3.72
CA LYS A 13 3.23 -17.74 -4.90
C LYS A 13 2.85 -18.56 -6.15
N ASN A 14 2.29 -19.77 -5.98
CA ASN A 14 1.78 -20.61 -7.07
C ASN A 14 0.31 -20.34 -7.45
N GLY A 15 -0.31 -19.28 -6.94
CA GLY A 15 -1.69 -18.88 -7.24
C GLY A 15 -2.76 -19.60 -6.41
N GLY A 16 -2.38 -20.31 -5.35
CA GLY A 16 -3.32 -20.90 -4.39
C GLY A 16 -3.71 -19.91 -3.29
N HIS A 17 -4.82 -20.16 -2.60
CA HIS A 17 -5.19 -19.45 -1.37
C HIS A 17 -5.18 -20.39 -0.16
N LEU A 18 -5.03 -19.82 1.05
CA LEU A 18 -5.02 -20.59 2.29
C LEU A 18 -6.42 -21.15 2.61
N ALA A 19 -6.49 -22.19 3.43
CA ALA A 19 -7.76 -22.59 4.02
C ALA A 19 -8.26 -21.48 4.94
N GLU A 20 -9.59 -21.35 5.14
CA GLU A 20 -10.17 -20.24 5.91
C GLU A 20 -9.58 -20.15 7.33
N TRP A 21 -9.36 -21.31 7.97
CA TRP A 21 -8.76 -21.39 9.30
C TRP A 21 -7.28 -20.96 9.32
N ASP A 22 -6.52 -21.30 8.29
CA ASP A 22 -5.11 -20.89 8.16
C ASP A 22 -5.00 -19.38 7.93
N LEU A 23 -5.88 -18.82 7.09
CA LEU A 23 -5.97 -17.37 6.88
C LEU A 23 -6.33 -16.66 8.19
N LYS A 24 -7.29 -17.17 8.95
CA LYS A 24 -7.65 -16.61 10.26
C LYS A 24 -6.45 -16.58 11.21
N GLN A 25 -5.72 -17.70 11.32
CA GLN A 25 -4.52 -17.77 12.17
C GLN A 25 -3.45 -16.79 11.72
N LEU A 26 -3.22 -16.66 10.41
CA LEU A 26 -2.29 -15.69 9.84
C LEU A 26 -2.69 -14.24 10.21
N CYS A 27 -3.97 -13.89 10.03
CA CYS A 27 -4.49 -12.56 10.36
C CYS A 27 -4.34 -12.25 11.86
N ASP A 28 -4.67 -13.20 12.73
CA ASP A 28 -4.52 -13.03 14.18
C ASP A 28 -3.05 -12.80 14.57
N TYR A 29 -2.14 -13.61 14.04
CA TYR A 29 -0.70 -13.46 14.30
C TYR A 29 -0.14 -12.13 13.75
N VAL A 30 -0.53 -11.72 12.55
CA VAL A 30 -0.06 -10.43 11.99
C VAL A 30 -0.61 -9.24 12.79
N LYS A 31 -1.83 -9.31 13.33
CA LYS A 31 -2.33 -8.26 14.26
C LYS A 31 -1.45 -8.14 15.50
N GLU A 32 -0.97 -9.24 16.06
CA GLU A 32 -0.03 -9.25 17.19
C GLU A 32 1.33 -8.62 16.84
N LEU A 33 1.77 -8.73 15.58
CA LEU A 33 2.99 -8.04 15.12
C LEU A 33 2.73 -6.54 14.92
N LEU A 34 1.64 -6.21 14.24
CA LEU A 34 1.32 -4.83 13.86
C LEU A 34 0.97 -3.96 15.07
N ILE A 35 0.40 -4.51 16.15
CA ILE A 35 0.09 -3.72 17.36
C ILE A 35 1.34 -3.12 18.02
N GLU A 36 2.51 -3.77 17.85
CA GLU A 36 3.79 -3.30 18.37
C GLU A 36 4.46 -2.25 17.47
N GLU A 37 3.95 -2.03 16.25
CA GLU A 37 4.50 -1.06 15.30
C GLU A 37 3.96 0.35 15.54
N SER A 38 4.81 1.36 15.39
CA SER A 38 4.41 2.76 15.52
C SER A 38 3.56 3.20 14.32
N ASN A 39 2.70 4.21 14.49
CA ASN A 39 2.00 4.81 13.35
C ASN A 39 2.97 5.40 12.32
N VAL A 40 4.16 5.83 12.78
CA VAL A 40 5.26 6.27 11.94
C VAL A 40 6.42 5.31 12.17
N GLN A 41 6.44 4.22 11.40
CA GLN A 41 7.39 3.13 11.60
C GLN A 41 8.80 3.55 11.14
N PRO A 42 9.83 3.50 12.01
CA PRO A 42 11.19 3.80 11.61
C PRO A 42 11.75 2.65 10.75
N ILE A 43 12.42 3.00 9.65
CA ILE A 43 13.02 2.06 8.69
C ILE A 43 14.46 2.47 8.44
N SER A 44 15.34 1.49 8.31
CA SER A 44 16.74 1.72 7.90
C SER A 44 16.93 1.39 6.43
N SER A 45 17.73 2.21 5.75
CA SER A 45 18.28 1.83 4.45
C SER A 45 19.31 0.68 4.59
N PRO A 46 19.52 -0.16 3.56
CA PRO A 46 18.88 -0.12 2.26
C PRO A 46 17.44 -0.66 2.30
N CYS A 47 16.55 -0.08 1.49
CA CYS A 47 15.17 -0.52 1.36
C CYS A 47 14.56 -0.14 0.01
N THR A 48 13.44 -0.78 -0.32
CA THR A 48 12.65 -0.53 -1.53
C THR A 48 11.24 -0.08 -1.17
N VAL A 49 10.80 1.03 -1.74
CA VAL A 49 9.46 1.60 -1.57
C VAL A 49 8.59 1.23 -2.77
N SER A 50 7.42 0.67 -2.50
CA SER A 50 6.39 0.32 -3.48
C SER A 50 5.11 1.12 -3.24
N GLY A 51 4.47 1.59 -4.31
CA GLY A 51 3.12 2.13 -4.28
C GLY A 51 2.04 1.05 -4.40
N ASP A 52 0.90 1.44 -4.97
CA ASP A 52 -0.34 0.66 -5.13
C ASP A 52 -0.12 -0.64 -5.91
N ILE A 53 -0.82 -1.71 -5.49
CA ILE A 53 -0.76 -3.04 -6.11
C ILE A 53 -2.13 -3.48 -6.64
N HIS A 54 -3.22 -3.13 -5.94
CA HIS A 54 -4.60 -3.34 -6.37
C HIS A 54 -4.90 -4.74 -6.90
N GLY A 55 -4.53 -5.77 -6.14
CA GLY A 55 -4.84 -7.16 -6.50
C GLY A 55 -4.24 -7.66 -7.82
N GLN A 56 -3.27 -6.96 -8.41
CA GLN A 56 -2.53 -7.43 -9.58
C GLN A 56 -1.40 -8.37 -9.14
N PHE A 57 -1.79 -9.59 -8.76
CA PHE A 57 -0.93 -10.55 -8.08
C PHE A 57 0.28 -10.98 -8.91
N HIS A 58 0.12 -11.21 -10.22
CA HIS A 58 1.25 -11.60 -11.06
C HIS A 58 2.25 -10.46 -11.25
N ASP A 59 1.77 -9.22 -11.25
CA ASP A 59 2.63 -8.03 -11.26
C ASP A 59 3.36 -7.85 -9.92
N LEU A 60 2.74 -8.18 -8.78
CA LEU A 60 3.45 -8.24 -7.49
C LEU A 60 4.60 -9.26 -7.53
N LEU A 61 4.39 -10.43 -8.15
CA LEU A 61 5.49 -11.39 -8.34
C LEU A 61 6.58 -10.83 -9.26
N ASN A 62 6.22 -10.04 -10.29
CA ASN A 62 7.18 -9.37 -11.15
C ASN A 62 7.94 -8.24 -10.43
N LEU A 63 7.28 -7.53 -9.52
CA LEU A 63 7.88 -6.54 -8.63
C LEU A 63 8.98 -7.18 -7.80
N PHE A 64 8.75 -8.35 -7.17
CA PHE A 64 9.79 -9.06 -6.42
C PHE A 64 10.94 -9.54 -7.30
N LYS A 65 10.69 -9.96 -8.54
CA LYS A 65 11.77 -10.29 -9.50
C LYS A 65 12.63 -9.06 -9.85
N THR A 66 12.04 -7.88 -9.86
CA THR A 66 12.69 -6.62 -10.23
C THR A 66 13.44 -6.01 -9.03
N GLY A 67 12.81 -5.99 -7.86
CA GLY A 67 13.34 -5.38 -6.65
C GLY A 67 14.26 -6.30 -5.84
N GLY A 68 14.02 -7.61 -5.88
CA GLY A 68 14.62 -8.62 -5.00
C GLY A 68 13.57 -9.25 -4.09
N ASP A 69 13.75 -10.52 -3.70
CA ASP A 69 12.84 -11.21 -2.78
C ASP A 69 13.09 -10.78 -1.32
N VAL A 70 12.04 -10.87 -0.49
CA VAL A 70 12.16 -10.81 0.98
C VAL A 70 12.67 -12.17 1.47
N PRO A 71 13.67 -12.26 2.37
CA PRO A 71 14.24 -11.19 3.19
C PRO A 71 15.51 -10.53 2.65
N ASP A 72 16.00 -10.91 1.47
CA ASP A 72 17.24 -10.35 0.91
C ASP A 72 17.12 -8.84 0.61
N THR A 73 15.89 -8.36 0.39
CA THR A 73 15.57 -6.94 0.22
C THR A 73 14.52 -6.49 1.24
N ASN A 74 14.76 -5.33 1.87
CA ASN A 74 13.78 -4.71 2.76
C ASN A 74 12.75 -3.91 1.96
N TYR A 75 11.48 -3.97 2.34
CA TYR A 75 10.39 -3.29 1.63
C TYR A 75 9.53 -2.42 2.54
N VAL A 76 9.11 -1.28 2.00
CA VAL A 76 7.98 -0.48 2.48
C VAL A 76 6.92 -0.48 1.38
N PHE A 77 5.76 -1.07 1.64
CA PHE A 77 4.61 -0.96 0.75
C PHE A 77 3.64 0.10 1.26
N MET A 78 3.30 1.06 0.40
CA MET A 78 2.55 2.26 0.80
C MET A 78 1.04 2.10 0.86
N GLY A 79 0.49 0.90 0.66
CA GLY A 79 -0.95 0.62 0.76
C GLY A 79 -1.58 0.21 -0.57
N ASP A 80 -2.91 0.15 -0.58
CA ASP A 80 -3.74 -0.23 -1.73
C ASP A 80 -3.32 -1.59 -2.32
N PHE A 81 -3.36 -2.61 -1.46
CA PHE A 81 -3.08 -4.00 -1.80
C PHE A 81 -4.27 -4.65 -2.50
N VAL A 82 -5.48 -4.23 -2.12
CA VAL A 82 -6.73 -4.87 -2.52
C VAL A 82 -7.55 -4.02 -3.49
N ASP A 83 -8.68 -4.60 -3.91
CA ASP A 83 -9.63 -4.09 -4.90
C ASP A 83 -9.06 -3.95 -6.31
N ARG A 84 -9.99 -3.72 -7.26
CA ARG A 84 -9.75 -3.56 -8.69
C ARG A 84 -9.23 -4.82 -9.35
N GLY A 85 -8.05 -5.33 -9.03
CA GLY A 85 -7.55 -6.59 -9.58
C GLY A 85 -8.40 -7.82 -9.19
N TYR A 86 -8.17 -8.95 -9.85
CA TYR A 86 -8.92 -10.19 -9.59
C TYR A 86 -8.34 -11.04 -8.45
N ASN A 87 -7.15 -10.69 -7.96
CA ASN A 87 -6.34 -11.50 -7.06
C ASN A 87 -5.93 -10.74 -5.79
N SER A 88 -6.79 -9.87 -5.27
CA SER A 88 -6.53 -9.13 -4.03
C SER A 88 -6.32 -10.06 -2.84
N LEU A 89 -7.01 -11.20 -2.78
CA LEU A 89 -6.81 -12.19 -1.72
C LEU A 89 -5.39 -12.77 -1.77
N GLU A 90 -4.91 -13.24 -2.92
CA GLU A 90 -3.54 -13.79 -3.02
C GLU A 90 -2.50 -12.70 -2.76
N THR A 91 -2.70 -11.50 -3.30
CA THR A 91 -1.83 -10.34 -3.07
C THR A 91 -1.69 -10.03 -1.57
N PHE A 92 -2.80 -9.80 -0.88
CA PHE A 92 -2.75 -9.44 0.53
C PHE A 92 -2.25 -10.61 1.39
N THR A 93 -2.69 -11.85 1.10
CA THR A 93 -2.22 -13.03 1.84
C THR A 93 -0.72 -13.24 1.70
N LEU A 94 -0.13 -13.04 0.51
CA LEU A 94 1.32 -13.14 0.32
C LEU A 94 2.06 -12.10 1.18
N LEU A 95 1.60 -10.85 1.17
CA LEU A 95 2.19 -9.78 1.98
C LEU A 95 2.08 -10.09 3.48
N LEU A 96 0.95 -10.62 3.94
CA LEU A 96 0.77 -11.06 5.34
C LEU A 96 1.69 -12.22 5.70
N CYS A 97 1.84 -13.23 4.83
CA CYS A 97 2.77 -14.33 5.06
C CYS A 97 4.22 -13.83 5.16
N LEU A 98 4.62 -12.92 4.28
CA LEU A 98 5.95 -12.29 4.33
C LEU A 98 6.13 -11.46 5.61
N LYS A 99 5.10 -10.71 6.04
CA LYS A 99 5.12 -9.96 7.30
C LYS A 99 5.26 -10.87 8.51
N ALA A 100 4.49 -11.96 8.56
CA ALA A 100 4.58 -12.96 9.61
C ALA A 100 5.95 -13.64 9.66
N ARG A 101 6.54 -13.92 8.50
CA ARG A 101 7.78 -14.69 8.39
C ARG A 101 9.04 -13.83 8.59
N TYR A 102 9.01 -12.59 8.12
CA TYR A 102 10.14 -11.66 8.07
C TYR A 102 9.72 -10.26 8.56
N PRO A 103 9.24 -10.12 9.81
CA PRO A 103 8.62 -8.88 10.30
C PRO A 103 9.54 -7.66 10.26
N ALA A 104 10.87 -7.85 10.28
CA ALA A 104 11.86 -6.78 10.21
C ALA A 104 12.18 -6.32 8.78
N ASN A 105 11.81 -7.10 7.75
CA ASN A 105 12.18 -6.85 6.36
C ASN A 105 11.02 -6.29 5.52
N ILE A 106 9.80 -6.26 6.05
CA ILE A 106 8.65 -5.75 5.32
C ILE A 106 7.74 -4.91 6.22
N THR A 107 7.46 -3.70 5.76
CA THR A 107 6.54 -2.76 6.39
C THR A 107 5.36 -2.51 5.47
N LEU A 108 4.15 -2.66 6.03
CA LEU A 108 2.90 -2.51 5.31
C LEU A 108 2.17 -1.28 5.86
N LEU A 109 2.09 -0.24 5.02
CA LEU A 109 1.28 0.93 5.31
C LEU A 109 -0.18 0.67 4.92
N ARG A 110 -1.10 1.40 5.54
CA ARG A 110 -2.51 1.39 5.18
C ARG A 110 -2.72 2.31 3.97
N GLY A 111 -3.41 1.81 2.95
CA GLY A 111 -3.97 2.62 1.89
C GLY A 111 -5.45 2.93 2.12
N ASN A 112 -6.05 3.74 1.26
CA ASN A 112 -7.46 4.07 1.38
C ASN A 112 -8.37 2.89 1.00
N HIS A 113 -7.86 1.91 0.25
CA HIS A 113 -8.58 0.68 -0.09
C HIS A 113 -8.58 -0.36 1.04
N GLU A 114 -7.70 -0.27 2.03
CA GLU A 114 -7.76 -1.09 3.25
C GLU A 114 -8.84 -0.58 4.23
N SER A 115 -10.07 -0.50 3.72
CA SER A 115 -11.28 0.02 4.35
C SER A 115 -12.47 -0.91 4.06
N ARG A 116 -13.33 -1.11 5.06
CA ARG A 116 -14.55 -1.91 4.90
C ARG A 116 -15.49 -1.30 3.87
N GLN A 117 -15.64 0.02 3.88
CA GLN A 117 -16.58 0.72 2.97
C GLN A 117 -16.13 0.61 1.51
N ILE A 118 -14.82 0.78 1.27
CA ILE A 118 -14.25 0.73 -0.08
C ILE A 118 -14.27 -0.70 -0.63
N THR A 119 -13.82 -1.68 0.15
CA THR A 119 -13.74 -3.09 -0.29
C THR A 119 -15.09 -3.75 -0.58
N GLN A 120 -16.18 -3.25 0.01
CA GLN A 120 -17.55 -3.68 -0.32
C GLN A 120 -18.00 -3.24 -1.72
N VAL A 121 -17.41 -2.20 -2.27
CA VAL A 121 -17.81 -1.60 -3.55
C VAL A 121 -16.83 -1.99 -4.67
N TYR A 122 -15.54 -2.10 -4.36
CA TYR A 122 -14.47 -2.17 -5.37
C TYR A 122 -13.83 -3.56 -5.55
N GLY A 123 -14.43 -4.60 -4.97
CA GLY A 123 -14.28 -5.98 -5.43
C GLY A 123 -13.75 -6.97 -4.41
N PHE A 124 -13.01 -6.54 -3.39
CA PHE A 124 -12.37 -7.48 -2.47
C PHE A 124 -13.37 -8.28 -1.62
N TYR A 125 -14.50 -7.68 -1.24
CA TYR A 125 -15.60 -8.39 -0.55
C TYR A 125 -16.14 -9.55 -1.41
N ASP A 126 -16.46 -9.26 -2.67
CA ASP A 126 -17.02 -10.24 -3.61
C ASP A 126 -15.99 -11.33 -3.97
N GLU A 127 -14.71 -10.97 -4.06
CA GLU A 127 -13.63 -11.94 -4.25
C GLU A 127 -13.55 -12.93 -3.08
N CYS A 128 -13.54 -12.44 -1.84
CA CYS A 128 -13.52 -13.28 -0.64
C CYS A 128 -14.73 -14.21 -0.59
N GLN A 129 -15.94 -13.67 -0.81
CA GLN A 129 -17.19 -14.43 -0.81
C GLN A 129 -17.18 -15.53 -1.89
N ARG A 130 -16.64 -15.26 -3.08
CA ARG A 130 -16.54 -16.21 -4.18
C ARG A 130 -15.53 -17.33 -3.92
N LYS A 131 -14.39 -17.03 -3.29
CA LYS A 131 -13.31 -18.01 -3.02
C LYS A 131 -13.57 -18.88 -1.79
N TYR A 132 -14.19 -18.32 -0.73
CA TYR A 132 -14.45 -19.05 0.52
C TYR A 132 -15.91 -19.47 0.72
N GLY A 133 -16.85 -18.96 -0.09
CA GLY A 133 -18.29 -19.18 0.10
C GLY A 133 -18.90 -18.39 1.27
N THR A 134 -18.09 -17.66 2.03
CA THR A 134 -18.50 -16.83 3.17
C THR A 134 -17.71 -15.52 3.21
N ALA A 135 -18.21 -14.53 3.94
CA ALA A 135 -17.54 -13.25 4.15
C ALA A 135 -16.49 -13.29 5.27
N ASN A 136 -16.19 -14.46 5.86
CA ASN A 136 -15.28 -14.55 7.00
C ASN A 136 -13.86 -14.12 6.64
N ALA A 137 -13.34 -14.55 5.48
CA ALA A 137 -12.02 -14.14 5.01
C ALA A 137 -11.90 -12.61 4.89
N TRP A 138 -12.91 -11.96 4.31
CA TRP A 138 -12.97 -10.50 4.23
C TRP A 138 -12.96 -9.83 5.60
N LYS A 139 -13.74 -10.36 6.56
CA LYS A 139 -13.76 -9.84 7.94
C LYS A 139 -12.39 -9.94 8.60
N TYR A 140 -11.72 -11.09 8.47
CA TYR A 140 -10.38 -11.30 9.05
C TYR A 140 -9.36 -10.33 8.45
N CYS A 141 -9.38 -10.12 7.13
CA CYS A 141 -8.52 -9.14 6.48
C CYS A 141 -8.84 -7.70 6.92
N CYS A 142 -10.12 -7.33 7.03
CA CYS A 142 -10.53 -6.01 7.51
C CYS A 142 -10.12 -5.74 8.96
N GLU A 143 -10.11 -6.76 9.81
CA GLU A 143 -9.55 -6.62 11.15
C GLU A 143 -8.04 -6.35 11.12
N VAL A 144 -7.28 -6.92 10.17
CA VAL A 144 -5.86 -6.60 9.99
C VAL A 144 -5.67 -5.18 9.48
N PHE A 145 -6.54 -4.70 8.58
CA PHE A 145 -6.46 -3.34 8.03
C PHE A 145 -6.40 -2.27 9.11
N ASP A 146 -7.15 -2.45 10.21
CA ASP A 146 -7.17 -1.50 11.33
C ASP A 146 -5.82 -1.39 12.06
N TYR A 147 -4.94 -2.38 11.90
CA TYR A 147 -3.64 -2.42 12.57
C TYR A 147 -2.48 -1.97 11.67
N LEU A 148 -2.71 -1.89 10.35
CA LEU A 148 -1.71 -1.42 9.39
C LEU A 148 -1.18 -0.04 9.77
N THR A 149 0.14 0.14 9.67
CA THR A 149 0.80 1.40 10.03
C THR A 149 0.38 2.54 9.09
N ILE A 150 0.41 3.79 9.57
CA ILE A 150 -0.06 4.94 8.78
C ILE A 150 1.04 5.46 7.85
N ALA A 151 2.28 5.48 8.34
CA ALA A 151 3.44 6.03 7.67
C ALA A 151 4.71 5.27 8.05
N ALA A 152 5.76 5.44 7.25
CA ALA A 152 7.12 5.02 7.58
C ALA A 152 8.09 6.20 7.47
N LEU A 153 9.18 6.15 8.24
CA LEU A 153 10.24 7.15 8.22
C LEU A 153 11.59 6.47 7.99
N ILE A 154 12.10 6.57 6.76
CA ILE A 154 13.37 5.96 6.37
C ILE A 154 14.50 6.91 6.80
N ASP A 155 15.41 6.38 7.61
CA ASP A 155 16.60 7.05 8.16
C ASP A 155 16.34 8.44 8.76
N GLY A 156 15.11 8.66 9.25
CA GLY A 156 14.71 9.93 9.86
C GLY A 156 14.41 11.07 8.89
N VAL A 157 14.62 10.90 7.58
CA VAL A 157 14.62 11.99 6.59
C VAL A 157 13.69 11.79 5.39
N ILE A 158 13.18 10.58 5.17
CA ILE A 158 12.21 10.31 4.09
C ILE A 158 10.91 9.78 4.69
N LEU A 159 9.83 10.54 4.53
CA LEU A 159 8.49 10.12 4.97
C LEU A 159 7.80 9.33 3.86
N CYS A 160 7.31 8.13 4.16
CA CYS A 160 6.42 7.37 3.29
C CYS A 160 5.00 7.40 3.84
N VAL A 161 4.01 7.74 3.01
CA VAL A 161 2.59 7.77 3.35
C VAL A 161 1.76 7.44 2.11
N HIS A 162 0.59 6.81 2.23
CA HIS A 162 -0.23 6.47 1.06
C HIS A 162 -0.71 7.70 0.27
N GLY A 163 -1.56 8.49 0.93
CA GLY A 163 -2.17 9.71 0.41
C GLY A 163 -1.17 10.86 0.42
N GLY A 164 -1.28 11.72 1.41
CA GLY A 164 -0.40 12.87 1.49
C GLY A 164 -0.53 13.60 2.81
N LEU A 165 -0.53 14.92 2.76
CA LEU A 165 -0.53 15.75 3.96
C LEU A 165 -1.96 16.09 4.41
N SER A 166 -2.08 16.51 5.67
CA SER A 166 -3.33 17.01 6.27
C SER A 166 -3.13 18.44 6.78
N PRO A 167 -4.13 19.33 6.67
CA PRO A 167 -4.08 20.65 7.32
C PRO A 167 -3.99 20.58 8.85
N ASP A 168 -4.44 19.46 9.45
CA ASP A 168 -4.42 19.24 10.90
C ASP A 168 -3.07 18.68 11.40
N ILE A 169 -2.19 18.26 10.49
CA ILE A 169 -0.90 17.65 10.79
C ILE A 169 0.23 18.54 10.28
N ARG A 170 0.97 19.13 11.22
CA ARG A 170 2.19 19.91 10.98
C ARG A 170 3.45 19.15 11.33
N THR A 171 3.38 18.18 12.25
CA THR A 171 4.54 17.39 12.70
C THR A 171 4.31 15.89 12.60
N LEU A 172 5.41 15.13 12.44
CA LEU A 172 5.39 13.67 12.49
C LEU A 172 4.84 13.14 13.82
N ASP A 173 5.04 13.86 14.92
CA ASP A 173 4.52 13.49 16.24
C ASP A 173 2.98 13.47 16.27
N GLN A 174 2.32 14.36 15.53
CA GLN A 174 0.86 14.33 15.45
C GLN A 174 0.37 13.04 14.77
N ILE A 175 1.07 12.56 13.74
CA ILE A 175 0.76 11.25 13.11
C ILE A 175 0.89 10.11 14.13
N ARG A 176 1.92 10.15 14.99
CA ARG A 176 2.14 9.14 16.04
C ARG A 176 1.01 9.05 17.07
N THR A 177 0.23 10.13 17.23
CA THR A 177 -0.87 10.18 18.21
C THR A 177 -2.23 9.72 17.67
N ILE A 178 -2.37 9.47 16.37
CA ILE A 178 -3.62 9.01 15.76
C ILE A 178 -4.01 7.64 16.34
N ASP A 179 -5.24 7.46 16.79
CA ASP A 179 -5.74 6.11 17.08
C ASP A 179 -6.06 5.41 15.77
N ARG A 180 -5.15 4.55 15.29
CA ARG A 180 -5.30 3.91 13.97
C ARG A 180 -6.22 2.69 13.95
N ARG A 181 -6.53 2.12 15.14
CA ARG A 181 -7.25 0.84 15.32
C ARG A 181 -8.75 0.98 15.17
N GLN A 182 -9.14 1.53 14.04
CA GLN A 182 -10.52 1.79 13.66
C GLN A 182 -10.63 1.80 12.14
N GLU A 183 -11.86 1.78 11.65
CA GLU A 183 -12.15 2.11 10.26
C GLU A 183 -11.65 3.53 9.95
N ILE A 184 -11.18 3.75 8.71
CA ILE A 184 -10.74 5.09 8.28
C ILE A 184 -11.94 6.05 8.42
N PRO A 185 -11.82 7.13 9.24
CA PRO A 185 -12.90 8.09 9.39
C PRO A 185 -13.22 8.79 8.06
N PRO A 186 -14.46 9.28 7.87
CA PRO A 186 -14.84 9.98 6.64
C PRO A 186 -14.16 11.34 6.47
N GLU A 187 -13.60 11.91 7.55
CA GLU A 187 -12.90 13.20 7.54
C GLU A 187 -11.82 13.27 8.64
N GLY A 188 -11.00 14.32 8.58
CA GLY A 188 -9.95 14.62 9.56
C GLY A 188 -8.60 13.98 9.24
N ALA A 189 -7.63 14.25 10.11
CA ALA A 189 -6.22 13.90 9.93
C ALA A 189 -5.95 12.47 9.41
N PHE A 190 -6.61 11.44 9.95
CA PHE A 190 -6.40 10.07 9.50
C PHE A 190 -6.94 9.85 8.07
N CYS A 191 -8.12 10.39 7.75
CA CYS A 191 -8.67 10.36 6.41
C CYS A 191 -7.73 11.04 5.41
N ASP A 192 -7.27 12.25 5.73
CA ASP A 192 -6.42 13.05 4.86
C ASP A 192 -5.10 12.35 4.49
N LEU A 193 -4.45 11.69 5.45
CA LEU A 193 -3.21 10.94 5.19
C LEU A 193 -3.42 9.81 4.16
N MET A 194 -4.63 9.30 4.02
CA MET A 194 -4.97 8.23 3.07
C MET A 194 -5.48 8.76 1.72
N TRP A 195 -6.07 9.96 1.68
CA TRP A 195 -6.82 10.46 0.52
C TRP A 195 -6.30 11.74 -0.13
N SER A 196 -5.41 12.48 0.54
CA SER A 196 -4.91 13.76 0.01
C SER A 196 -3.95 13.60 -1.17
N ASP A 197 -3.92 14.61 -2.04
CA ASP A 197 -3.15 14.61 -3.29
C ASP A 197 -2.32 15.89 -3.48
N PRO A 198 -1.07 15.80 -3.96
CA PRO A 198 -0.31 16.96 -4.39
C PRO A 198 -0.82 17.50 -5.74
N GLU A 199 -1.11 18.80 -5.83
CA GLU A 199 -1.63 19.45 -7.04
C GLU A 199 -1.02 20.86 -7.24
N ASP A 200 -1.13 21.43 -8.44
CA ASP A 200 -0.71 22.80 -8.76
C ASP A 200 -1.65 23.87 -8.12
N VAL A 201 -1.64 23.90 -6.79
CA VAL A 201 -2.28 24.91 -5.94
C VAL A 201 -1.22 25.55 -5.04
N ALA A 202 -1.48 26.76 -4.54
CA ALA A 202 -0.51 27.43 -3.69
C ALA A 202 -0.40 26.80 -2.29
N THR A 203 -1.53 26.42 -1.69
CA THR A 203 -1.60 25.86 -0.32
C THR A 203 -2.53 24.65 -0.26
N TRP A 204 -3.78 24.83 0.18
CA TRP A 204 -4.78 23.77 0.31
C TRP A 204 -5.98 24.06 -0.59
N ALA A 205 -6.58 23.03 -1.17
CA ALA A 205 -7.87 23.12 -1.84
C ALA A 205 -8.70 21.85 -1.58
N VAL A 206 -10.02 21.94 -1.76
CA VAL A 206 -10.92 20.82 -1.55
C VAL A 206 -10.63 19.72 -2.57
N SER A 207 -10.49 18.48 -2.09
CA SER A 207 -10.27 17.33 -2.96
C SER A 207 -11.53 17.00 -3.78
N PRO A 208 -11.40 16.77 -5.10
CA PRO A 208 -12.51 16.30 -5.93
C PRO A 208 -12.91 14.86 -5.61
N ARG A 209 -12.12 14.13 -4.81
CA ARG A 209 -12.45 12.76 -4.36
C ARG A 209 -13.60 12.71 -3.36
N GLY A 210 -13.97 13.84 -2.76
CA GLY A 210 -14.94 13.90 -1.67
C GLY A 210 -14.37 13.52 -0.30
N ALA A 211 -13.07 13.23 -0.21
CA ALA A 211 -12.30 12.99 1.01
C ALA A 211 -10.86 13.49 0.83
N GLY A 212 -10.21 13.89 1.93
CA GLY A 212 -8.87 14.48 1.91
C GLY A 212 -8.82 15.87 1.27
N TRP A 213 -7.59 16.32 0.97
CA TRP A 213 -7.31 17.64 0.43
C TRP A 213 -6.36 17.59 -0.77
N LEU A 214 -6.46 18.60 -1.63
CA LEU A 214 -5.37 18.95 -2.53
C LEU A 214 -4.36 19.82 -1.78
N PHE A 215 -3.06 19.58 -1.96
CA PHE A 215 -2.00 20.38 -1.34
C PHE A 215 -0.90 20.77 -2.32
N GLY A 216 -0.32 21.96 -2.09
CA GLY A 216 0.66 22.59 -2.97
C GLY A 216 2.09 22.62 -2.44
N ASP A 217 3.00 23.17 -3.26
CA ASP A 217 4.43 23.31 -2.93
C ASP A 217 4.70 24.00 -1.59
N ARG A 218 3.93 25.05 -1.22
CA ARG A 218 4.17 25.75 0.05
C ARG A 218 3.90 24.84 1.25
N VAL A 219 2.85 24.03 1.18
CA VAL A 219 2.49 23.08 2.25
C VAL A 219 3.56 22.01 2.36
N THR A 220 3.96 21.40 1.25
CA THR A 220 5.02 20.38 1.21
C THR A 220 6.35 20.94 1.73
N THR A 221 6.75 22.12 1.26
CA THR A 221 8.00 22.77 1.67
C THR A 221 8.01 23.10 3.16
N GLU A 222 6.90 23.65 3.68
CA GLU A 222 6.79 23.96 5.11
C GLU A 222 6.85 22.69 5.96
N PHE A 223 6.09 21.65 5.58
CA PHE A 223 6.07 20.38 6.30
C PHE A 223 7.45 19.72 6.33
N ASN A 224 8.14 19.63 5.19
CA ASN A 224 9.49 19.07 5.10
C ASN A 224 10.47 19.87 5.95
N ARG A 225 10.42 21.20 5.92
CA ARG A 225 11.29 22.07 6.73
C ARG A 225 11.07 21.88 8.22
N ILE A 226 9.81 21.81 8.67
CA ILE A 226 9.48 21.61 10.09
C ILE A 226 9.98 20.26 10.59
N ASN A 227 9.80 19.22 9.78
CA ASN A 227 10.10 17.84 10.16
C ASN A 227 11.51 17.38 9.74
N LYS A 228 12.31 18.26 9.13
CA LYS A 228 13.65 17.99 8.62
C LYS A 228 13.68 16.81 7.63
N LEU A 229 12.70 16.79 6.72
CA LEU A 229 12.59 15.78 5.68
C LEU A 229 13.24 16.26 4.39
N ASP A 230 13.94 15.36 3.73
CA ASP A 230 14.49 15.57 2.39
C ASP A 230 13.45 15.25 1.31
N LEU A 231 12.54 14.31 1.58
CA LEU A 231 11.56 13.82 0.62
C LEU A 231 10.32 13.24 1.31
N ILE A 232 9.16 13.43 0.68
CA ILE A 232 7.95 12.64 0.94
C ILE A 232 7.77 11.66 -0.23
N CYS A 233 7.70 10.36 0.06
CA CYS A 233 7.27 9.33 -0.87
C CYS A 233 5.79 9.03 -0.63
N ARG A 234 5.01 8.96 -1.72
CA ARG A 234 3.58 8.67 -1.66
C ARG A 234 3.07 7.83 -2.83
N ALA A 235 1.83 7.36 -2.77
CA ALA A 235 1.22 6.44 -3.75
C ALA A 235 -0.13 6.98 -4.33
N HIS A 236 -1.23 6.21 -4.39
CA HIS A 236 -2.64 6.60 -4.63
C HIS A 236 -3.03 7.26 -5.97
N GLN A 237 -2.13 8.04 -6.57
CA GLN A 237 -2.36 8.72 -7.84
C GLN A 237 -1.65 7.96 -8.94
N LEU A 238 -2.44 7.44 -9.88
CA LEU A 238 -1.93 6.85 -11.09
C LEU A 238 -1.04 7.84 -11.84
N VAL A 239 0.20 7.43 -12.11
CA VAL A 239 1.18 8.15 -12.93
C VAL A 239 1.62 7.25 -14.08
N GLN A 240 1.61 7.78 -15.30
CA GLN A 240 1.78 6.97 -16.52
C GLN A 240 3.19 6.35 -16.61
N GLU A 241 4.18 7.07 -16.09
CA GLU A 241 5.60 6.71 -16.08
C GLU A 241 6.00 5.85 -14.86
N GLY A 242 5.04 5.46 -14.02
CA GLY A 242 5.26 4.68 -12.80
C GLY A 242 5.75 5.50 -11.61
N TYR A 243 6.33 6.69 -11.82
CA TYR A 243 6.62 7.65 -10.76
C TYR A 243 6.55 9.10 -11.27
N LYS A 244 6.38 10.06 -10.35
CA LYS A 244 6.36 11.50 -10.67
C LYS A 244 6.87 12.33 -9.50
N TYR A 245 7.90 13.14 -9.74
CA TYR A 245 8.31 14.17 -8.79
C TYR A 245 7.45 15.44 -8.93
N GLN A 246 7.16 16.08 -7.81
CA GLN A 246 6.49 17.39 -7.74
C GLN A 246 7.22 18.30 -6.76
N PHE A 247 6.96 19.61 -6.88
CA PHE A 247 7.39 20.64 -5.91
C PHE A 247 8.91 20.65 -5.68
N ASP A 248 9.68 20.86 -6.76
CA ASP A 248 11.15 20.80 -6.75
C ASP A 248 11.72 19.49 -6.18
N GLN A 249 11.06 18.38 -6.51
CA GLN A 249 11.42 17.03 -6.07
C GLN A 249 11.33 16.81 -4.54
N LYS A 250 10.57 17.65 -3.82
CA LYS A 250 10.32 17.50 -2.38
C LYS A 250 9.28 16.43 -2.06
N ILE A 251 8.49 16.03 -3.06
CA ILE A 251 7.54 14.91 -2.98
C ILE A 251 7.62 14.07 -4.26
N VAL A 252 7.44 12.76 -4.12
CA VAL A 252 7.37 11.82 -5.23
C VAL A 252 6.19 10.89 -5.08
N THR A 253 5.43 10.74 -6.16
CA THR A 253 4.41 9.70 -6.32
C THR A 253 5.04 8.47 -6.95
N VAL A 254 4.84 7.30 -6.37
CA VAL A 254 5.31 5.99 -6.85
C VAL A 254 4.09 5.10 -7.07
N TRP A 255 4.03 4.43 -8.22
CA TRP A 255 2.91 3.59 -8.63
C TRP A 255 3.42 2.21 -9.08
N SER A 256 2.91 1.15 -8.44
CA SER A 256 3.44 -0.21 -8.61
C SER A 256 2.52 -1.18 -9.36
N ALA A 257 1.38 -0.71 -9.91
CA ALA A 257 0.42 -1.53 -10.66
C ALA A 257 0.47 -1.19 -12.17
N PRO A 258 1.21 -1.94 -13.00
CA PRO A 258 1.35 -1.65 -14.42
C PRO A 258 0.05 -1.94 -15.17
N ASN A 259 -0.19 -1.23 -16.28
CA ASN A 259 -1.41 -1.31 -17.07
C ASN A 259 -2.69 -1.39 -16.21
N TYR A 260 -2.80 -0.46 -15.27
CA TYR A 260 -3.77 -0.50 -14.18
C TYR A 260 -5.20 -0.76 -14.68
N CYS A 261 -5.93 -1.61 -13.95
CA CYS A 261 -7.28 -2.06 -14.31
C CYS A 261 -7.34 -2.67 -15.72
N TYR A 262 -6.23 -3.25 -16.20
CA TYR A 262 -6.09 -3.90 -17.50
C TYR A 262 -6.34 -2.97 -18.70
N ARG A 263 -6.29 -1.64 -18.50
CA ARG A 263 -6.71 -0.65 -19.51
C ARG A 263 -5.93 0.65 -19.53
N CYS A 264 -5.28 1.04 -18.44
CA CYS A 264 -4.68 2.37 -18.32
C CYS A 264 -3.38 2.54 -19.11
N GLY A 265 -2.68 1.46 -19.46
CA GLY A 265 -1.47 1.48 -20.28
C GLY A 265 -0.23 2.08 -19.62
N ASN A 266 -0.28 2.43 -18.34
CA ASN A 266 0.85 2.94 -17.58
C ASN A 266 1.91 1.86 -17.34
N VAL A 267 3.16 2.27 -17.08
CA VAL A 267 4.16 1.39 -16.47
C VAL A 267 4.09 1.46 -14.94
N ALA A 268 4.80 0.56 -14.26
CA ALA A 268 4.98 0.59 -12.82
C ALA A 268 6.43 0.84 -12.44
N ALA A 269 6.65 1.35 -11.24
CA ALA A 269 7.98 1.56 -10.69
C ALA A 269 8.04 1.22 -9.20
N ILE A 270 9.22 0.82 -8.75
CA ILE A 270 9.61 0.80 -7.35
C ILE A 270 10.81 1.73 -7.14
N MET A 271 10.87 2.38 -5.99
CA MET A 271 11.94 3.29 -5.62
C MET A 271 12.90 2.63 -4.65
N THR A 272 14.18 2.57 -4.96
CA THR A 272 15.19 1.93 -4.10
C THR A 272 16.08 2.96 -3.44
N PHE A 273 16.41 2.71 -2.18
CA PHE A 273 17.41 3.45 -1.40
C PHE A 273 18.54 2.49 -1.03
N ASP A 274 19.77 2.85 -1.38
CA ASP A 274 20.96 2.12 -0.92
C ASP A 274 21.38 2.56 0.51
N GLU A 275 22.46 1.97 1.03
CA GLU A 275 23.02 2.27 2.36
C GLU A 275 23.44 3.74 2.57
N GLN A 276 23.60 4.51 1.49
CA GLN A 276 23.94 5.94 1.52
C GLN A 276 22.75 6.83 1.15
N LEU A 277 21.53 6.27 1.11
CA LEU A 277 20.31 6.93 0.68
C LEU A 277 20.35 7.44 -0.78
N ASN A 278 21.23 6.90 -1.62
CA ASN A 278 21.13 7.15 -3.05
C ASN A 278 19.86 6.51 -3.58
N LYS A 279 19.15 7.27 -4.41
CA LYS A 279 17.80 6.95 -4.87
C LYS A 279 17.87 6.47 -6.32
N ASP A 280 17.17 5.38 -6.62
CA ASP A 280 16.99 4.89 -8.00
C ASP A 280 15.54 4.40 -8.21
N PHE A 281 15.10 4.35 -9.47
CA PHE A 281 13.79 3.81 -9.85
C PHE A 281 13.97 2.61 -10.77
N LYS A 282 13.38 1.48 -10.37
CA LYS A 282 13.28 0.30 -11.23
C LYS A 282 11.89 0.25 -11.86
N ILE A 283 11.82 0.41 -13.18
CA ILE A 283 10.58 0.41 -13.96
C ILE A 283 10.30 -0.99 -14.49
N PHE A 284 9.04 -1.43 -14.41
CA PHE A 284 8.58 -2.70 -14.97
C PHE A 284 7.19 -2.57 -15.62
N LYS A 285 6.87 -3.56 -16.46
CA LYS A 285 5.60 -3.66 -17.19
C LYS A 285 4.80 -4.87 -16.69
N GLU A 286 3.54 -4.92 -17.13
CA GLU A 286 2.58 -5.96 -16.80
C GLU A 286 3.07 -7.36 -17.20
N ASP A 287 2.78 -8.34 -16.35
CA ASP A 287 3.01 -9.76 -16.63
C ASP A 287 1.90 -10.29 -17.54
N ALA A 288 2.27 -11.05 -18.58
CA ALA A 288 1.31 -11.60 -19.54
C ALA A 288 0.23 -12.50 -18.88
N LYS A 289 0.53 -13.11 -17.72
CA LYS A 289 -0.44 -13.92 -16.98
C LYS A 289 -1.54 -13.10 -16.34
N GLU A 290 -1.26 -11.85 -15.97
CA GLU A 290 -2.23 -10.92 -15.39
C GLU A 290 -3.39 -10.67 -16.37
N HIS A 291 -3.08 -10.55 -17.67
CA HIS A 291 -4.09 -10.43 -18.74
C HIS A 291 -4.84 -11.73 -19.07
N SER A 292 -4.24 -12.88 -18.79
CA SER A 292 -4.87 -14.19 -19.05
C SER A 292 -5.85 -14.58 -17.94
N ALA A 293 -5.75 -13.93 -16.78
CA ALA A 293 -6.60 -14.16 -15.61
C ALA A 293 -7.99 -13.47 -15.71
N ILE A 294 -8.24 -12.67 -16.75
CA ILE A 294 -9.51 -11.95 -16.95
C ILE A 294 -10.66 -12.96 -17.15
N PRO A 295 -11.64 -13.03 -16.22
CA PRO A 295 -12.86 -13.80 -16.45
C PRO A 295 -13.65 -13.18 -17.64
N PRO A 296 -14.41 -13.97 -18.41
CA PRO A 296 -15.15 -13.45 -19.55
C PRO A 296 -16.10 -12.30 -19.15
N ARG A 297 -15.80 -11.09 -19.65
CA ARG A 297 -16.48 -9.76 -19.73
C ARG A 297 -17.77 -9.39 -18.95
N ASN A 298 -18.39 -10.28 -18.19
CA ASN A 298 -19.71 -10.08 -17.56
C ASN A 298 -19.69 -10.10 -16.02
N SER A 299 -18.55 -10.23 -15.35
CA SER A 299 -18.58 -10.64 -13.94
C SER A 299 -18.33 -9.58 -12.87
N VAL A 300 -17.82 -8.38 -13.16
CA VAL A 300 -17.52 -7.42 -12.08
C VAL A 300 -17.71 -5.94 -12.48
N PRO A 301 -18.75 -5.27 -11.98
CA PRO A 301 -19.15 -3.91 -12.40
C PRO A 301 -18.25 -2.78 -11.88
N TYR A 302 -17.29 -3.05 -11.00
CA TYR A 302 -16.50 -2.03 -10.30
C TYR A 302 -15.20 -1.59 -11.02
N PHE A 303 -14.94 -2.12 -12.22
CA PHE A 303 -13.87 -1.63 -13.10
C PHE A 303 -14.22 -0.34 -13.85
N LEU A 304 -15.41 0.22 -13.62
CA LEU A 304 -15.87 1.48 -14.20
C LEU A 304 -15.27 2.67 -13.43
#